data_AF-M0KNA3-F1
#
_entry.id   AF-M0KNA3-F1
#
_cell.length_a   1.000
_cell.length_b   1.000
_cell.length_c   1.000
_cell.angle_alpha   90.00
_cell.angle_beta   90.00
_cell.angle_gamma   90.00
#
_symmetry.space_group_name_H-M   'P 1'
#
loop_
_entity.id
_entity.type
_entity.pdbx_description
1 polymer ?
#
loop_
_entity_poly.entity_id
_entity_poly.type
_entity_poly.pdbx_seq_one_letter_code
_entity_poly.pdbx_strand_id
1 'polypeptide(L)'
;MPDISRDEERESPVPPSVPVTITSGHFDATRERVRSLLATLPTPLGPEEIPNGHIRKHLTDAASDATQGLGDARTARTGLMALRSLRRARENARYAAAGWGVVDRGLTTAPLRDEYNRTVSGARETRQEHEYVGADPVRAALVHARIEAGLERATDTDVRPREESALLSVAEWGETAEAAQVYLSDARHIRAQFTASLPPDAGSVRQPLTAAAKALLADIRDQQSTLAPEPNTDDRTPGRMVFDELRREAQSGISRLAYAIGPASAVVDANSQLARLRALDRIQTRREAEELARPSDAKTVRDIRQTAYDALTAALESSSRSALARTVLVDAGHKVMAADRELTHHQGEIAASTLDRSVADYWYATALARSASAATQQTVQALEGD
;
A
#
# COMPACT_ATOMS: atom_id res chain seq x y z
N MET A 1 6.75 -29.37 3.68
CA MET A 1 6.33 -27.96 3.51
C MET A 1 5.15 -27.88 2.54
N PRO A 2 4.31 -26.83 2.59
CA PRO A 2 3.39 -26.52 1.48
C PRO A 2 4.18 -26.29 0.18
N ASP A 3 3.57 -26.66 -0.94
CA ASP A 3 4.07 -26.30 -2.28
C ASP A 3 3.47 -24.94 -2.63
N ILE A 4 4.32 -23.93 -2.85
CA ILE A 4 3.90 -22.54 -3.05
C ILE A 4 4.31 -22.14 -4.46
N SER A 5 3.34 -21.71 -5.26
CA SER A 5 3.61 -21.24 -6.61
C SER A 5 4.33 -19.89 -6.58
N ARG A 6 5.19 -19.61 -7.57
CA ARG A 6 5.92 -18.32 -7.66
C ARG A 6 5.01 -17.09 -7.64
N ASP A 7 3.76 -17.22 -8.08
CA ASP A 7 2.78 -16.14 -8.11
C ASP A 7 2.21 -15.88 -6.70
N GLU A 8 2.00 -16.93 -5.88
CA GLU A 8 1.55 -16.83 -4.49
C GLU A 8 2.61 -16.18 -3.58
N GLU A 9 3.91 -16.38 -3.86
CA GLU A 9 4.99 -15.74 -3.09
C GLU A 9 5.14 -14.23 -3.34
N ARG A 10 4.71 -13.78 -4.53
CA ARG A 10 5.01 -12.45 -5.04
C ARG A 10 3.83 -11.51 -4.96
N GLU A 11 2.62 -12.04 -4.80
CA GLU A 11 1.43 -11.23 -4.79
C GLU A 11 0.48 -11.55 -3.63
N SER A 12 -0.02 -10.48 -2.99
CA SER A 12 -1.06 -10.61 -1.96
C SER A 12 -2.31 -11.28 -2.53
N PRO A 13 -2.92 -12.28 -1.85
CA PRO A 13 -4.16 -12.90 -2.30
C PRO A 13 -5.30 -11.90 -2.45
N VAL A 14 -5.26 -10.78 -1.71
CA VAL A 14 -6.24 -9.70 -1.81
C VAL A 14 -5.60 -8.47 -2.44
N PRO A 15 -5.77 -8.26 -3.76
CA PRO A 15 -5.18 -7.10 -4.42
C PRO A 15 -5.95 -5.82 -4.04
N PRO A 16 -5.26 -4.69 -3.86
CA PRO A 16 -5.90 -3.41 -3.56
C PRO A 16 -6.70 -2.93 -4.79
N SER A 17 -7.82 -2.26 -4.55
CA SER A 17 -8.65 -1.65 -5.60
C SER A 17 -9.15 -0.28 -5.17
N VAL A 18 -9.73 0.46 -6.12
CA VAL A 18 -10.41 1.74 -5.90
C VAL A 18 -11.76 1.68 -6.63
N PRO A 19 -12.88 2.15 -6.05
CA PRO A 19 -14.21 2.03 -6.65
C PRO A 19 -14.48 3.10 -7.73
N VAL A 20 -13.50 3.30 -8.62
CA VAL A 20 -13.52 4.22 -9.76
C VAL A 20 -12.78 3.60 -10.93
N THR A 21 -13.34 3.72 -12.13
CA THR A 21 -12.73 3.24 -13.37
C THR A 21 -11.56 4.14 -13.78
N ILE A 22 -10.40 3.52 -13.99
CA ILE A 22 -9.24 4.17 -14.60
C ILE A 22 -9.32 3.92 -16.11
N THR A 23 -9.39 4.99 -16.91
CA THR A 23 -9.53 4.88 -18.37
C THR A 23 -8.29 4.28 -19.04
N SER A 24 -8.51 3.56 -20.14
CA SER A 24 -7.43 3.11 -21.03
C SER A 24 -6.53 4.25 -21.47
N GLY A 25 -7.09 5.41 -21.85
CA GLY A 25 -6.31 6.59 -22.27
C GLY A 25 -5.29 7.06 -21.22
N HIS A 26 -5.63 7.02 -19.94
CA HIS A 26 -4.68 7.36 -18.86
C HIS A 26 -3.55 6.32 -18.74
N PHE A 27 -3.88 5.03 -18.88
CA PHE A 27 -2.85 3.98 -18.92
C PHE A 27 -1.94 4.12 -20.15
N ASP A 28 -2.50 4.43 -21.32
CA ASP A 28 -1.75 4.56 -22.57
C ASP A 28 -0.82 5.78 -22.54
N ALA A 29 -1.30 6.93 -22.03
CA ALA A 29 -0.45 8.09 -21.81
C ALA A 29 0.71 7.79 -20.86
N THR A 30 0.46 7.02 -19.80
CA THR A 30 1.50 6.63 -18.84
C THR A 30 2.52 5.68 -19.47
N ARG A 31 2.09 4.69 -20.27
CA ARG A 31 2.98 3.79 -21.02
C ARG A 31 3.82 4.55 -22.04
N GLU A 32 3.22 5.49 -22.74
CA GLU A 32 3.91 6.29 -23.75
C GLU A 32 4.99 7.17 -23.11
N ARG A 33 4.72 7.75 -21.94
CA ARG A 33 5.74 8.47 -21.16
C ARG A 33 6.94 7.59 -20.81
N VAL A 34 6.72 6.34 -20.37
CA VAL A 34 7.82 5.39 -20.08
C VAL A 34 8.63 5.11 -21.34
N ARG A 35 7.98 4.78 -22.45
CA ARG A 35 8.65 4.48 -23.73
C ARG A 35 9.45 5.66 -24.24
N SER A 36 8.88 6.86 -24.17
CA SER A 36 9.55 8.10 -24.58
C SER A 36 10.81 8.37 -23.74
N LEU A 37 10.77 8.13 -22.43
CA LEU A 37 11.94 8.26 -21.56
C LEU A 37 13.02 7.23 -21.92
N LEU A 38 12.64 5.96 -22.09
CA LEU A 38 13.58 4.88 -22.43
C LEU A 38 14.21 5.08 -23.82
N ALA A 39 13.47 5.64 -24.78
CA ALA A 39 13.98 5.93 -26.12
C ALA A 39 15.11 6.99 -26.14
N THR A 40 15.34 7.71 -25.04
CA THR A 40 16.47 8.65 -24.92
C THR A 40 17.80 7.95 -24.63
N LEU A 41 17.77 6.69 -24.20
CA LEU A 41 18.96 5.95 -23.80
C LEU A 41 19.62 5.28 -25.02
N PRO A 42 20.96 5.37 -25.18
CA PRO A 42 21.67 4.50 -26.10
C PRO A 42 21.57 3.09 -25.54
N THR A 43 20.91 2.20 -26.27
CA THR A 43 20.73 0.80 -25.87
C THR A 43 21.61 -0.08 -26.76
N PRO A 44 22.61 -0.79 -26.22
CA PRO A 44 22.99 -0.88 -24.79
C PRO A 44 23.82 0.32 -24.29
N LEU A 45 23.74 0.60 -22.99
CA LEU A 45 24.66 1.54 -22.33
C LEU A 45 26.06 0.91 -22.27
N GLY A 46 27.03 1.51 -22.98
CA GLY A 46 28.37 0.98 -23.13
C GLY A 46 29.38 1.55 -22.13
N PRO A 47 30.57 0.91 -22.03
CA PRO A 47 31.68 1.44 -21.26
C PRO A 47 32.32 2.68 -21.90
N GLU A 48 32.06 2.95 -23.19
CA GLU A 48 32.56 4.12 -23.90
C GLU A 48 31.88 5.40 -23.40
N GLU A 49 30.57 5.35 -23.17
CA GLU A 49 29.81 6.50 -22.70
C GLU A 49 29.79 6.61 -21.18
N ILE A 50 29.72 5.48 -20.47
CA ILE A 50 29.77 5.44 -19.00
C ILE A 50 30.85 4.47 -18.55
N PRO A 51 32.12 4.92 -18.39
CA PRO A 51 33.23 4.04 -18.02
C PRO A 51 33.04 3.35 -16.67
N ASN A 52 32.46 4.07 -15.69
CA ASN A 52 32.21 3.52 -14.37
C ASN A 52 31.13 2.42 -14.42
N GLY A 53 31.56 1.17 -14.24
CA GLY A 53 30.68 0.00 -14.29
C GLY A 53 29.58 -0.03 -13.23
N HIS A 54 29.80 0.56 -12.05
CA HIS A 54 28.78 0.65 -11.01
C HIS A 54 27.64 1.57 -11.45
N ILE A 55 27.96 2.78 -11.91
CA ILE A 55 26.97 3.74 -12.42
C ILE A 55 26.22 3.16 -13.61
N ARG A 56 26.95 2.56 -14.56
CA ARG A 56 26.35 1.92 -15.76
C ARG A 56 25.38 0.81 -15.39
N LYS A 57 25.69 0.02 -14.35
CA LYS A 57 24.79 -1.02 -13.84
C LYS A 57 23.49 -0.41 -13.30
N HIS A 58 23.56 0.61 -12.43
CA HIS A 58 22.38 1.28 -11.88
C HIS A 58 21.43 1.80 -12.96
N LEU A 59 21.94 2.46 -13.99
CA LEU A 59 21.10 2.97 -15.08
C LEU A 59 20.50 1.84 -15.94
N THR A 60 21.27 0.79 -16.21
CA THR A 60 20.80 -0.38 -16.95
C THR A 60 19.72 -1.13 -16.18
N ASP A 61 19.93 -1.35 -14.88
CA ASP A 61 18.97 -2.02 -13.99
C ASP A 61 17.66 -1.21 -13.93
N ALA A 62 17.74 0.12 -13.78
CA ALA A 62 16.55 0.98 -13.82
C ALA A 62 15.81 0.91 -15.17
N ALA A 63 16.51 0.93 -16.31
CA ALA A 63 15.88 0.78 -17.63
C ALA A 63 15.19 -0.58 -17.80
N SER A 64 15.81 -1.65 -17.28
CA SER A 64 15.25 -2.99 -17.24
C SER A 64 13.99 -3.05 -16.36
N ASP A 65 14.04 -2.52 -15.15
CA ASP A 65 12.91 -2.47 -14.21
C ASP A 65 11.75 -1.65 -14.76
N ALA A 66 12.03 -0.57 -15.50
CA ALA A 66 11.01 0.19 -16.20
C ALA A 66 10.28 -0.63 -17.27
N THR A 67 11.04 -1.41 -18.04
CA THR A 67 10.49 -2.31 -19.06
C THR A 67 9.68 -3.44 -18.42
N GLN A 68 10.16 -4.02 -17.32
CA GLN A 68 9.43 -5.02 -16.55
C GLN A 68 8.11 -4.45 -16.02
N GLY A 69 8.13 -3.23 -15.46
CA GLY A 69 6.92 -2.58 -14.93
C GLY A 69 5.84 -2.33 -16.00
N LEU A 70 6.21 -2.16 -17.28
CA LEU A 70 5.24 -2.14 -18.40
C LEU A 70 4.57 -3.50 -18.61
N GLY A 71 5.31 -4.59 -18.40
CA GLY A 71 4.80 -5.97 -18.44
C GLY A 71 3.87 -6.24 -17.25
N ASP A 72 4.33 -5.97 -16.03
CA ASP A 72 3.58 -6.18 -14.79
C ASP A 72 2.24 -5.43 -14.81
N ALA A 73 2.21 -4.23 -15.40
CA ALA A 73 0.99 -3.45 -15.53
C ALA A 73 -0.07 -4.09 -16.45
N ARG A 74 0.31 -4.96 -17.39
CA ARG A 74 -0.62 -5.65 -18.30
C ARG A 74 -1.29 -6.85 -17.64
N THR A 75 -0.57 -7.51 -16.73
CA THR A 75 -1.03 -8.71 -16.01
C THR A 75 -1.60 -8.39 -14.63
N ALA A 76 -1.55 -7.12 -14.21
CA ALA A 76 -2.07 -6.67 -12.93
C ALA A 76 -3.56 -7.03 -12.72
N ARG A 77 -3.86 -7.62 -11.56
CA ARG A 77 -5.22 -8.07 -11.19
C ARG A 77 -6.22 -6.95 -10.97
N THR A 78 -5.77 -5.72 -10.74
CA THR A 78 -6.65 -4.54 -10.61
C THR A 78 -6.06 -3.33 -11.31
N GLY A 79 -6.91 -2.39 -11.73
CA GLY A 79 -6.47 -1.13 -12.31
C GLY A 79 -5.58 -0.31 -11.36
N LEU A 80 -5.80 -0.41 -10.05
CA LEU A 80 -4.94 0.24 -9.05
C LEU A 80 -3.54 -0.39 -8.98
N MET A 81 -3.43 -1.71 -9.10
CA MET A 81 -2.14 -2.38 -9.23
C MET A 81 -1.43 -1.97 -10.53
N ALA A 82 -2.15 -1.92 -11.65
CA ALA A 82 -1.60 -1.47 -12.92
C ALA A 82 -1.03 -0.04 -12.83
N LEU A 83 -1.74 0.89 -12.16
CA LEU A 83 -1.22 2.25 -11.90
C LEU A 83 0.05 2.24 -11.05
N ARG A 84 0.14 1.37 -10.04
CA ARG A 84 1.34 1.27 -9.19
C ARG A 84 2.54 0.76 -10.00
N SER A 85 2.35 -0.27 -10.81
CA SER A 85 3.42 -0.81 -11.69
C SER A 85 3.88 0.23 -12.71
N LEU A 86 2.93 0.95 -13.35
CA LEU A 86 3.29 2.00 -14.30
C LEU A 86 3.95 3.22 -13.64
N ARG A 87 3.57 3.57 -12.41
CA ARG A 87 4.26 4.62 -11.65
C ARG A 87 5.72 4.25 -11.43
N ARG A 88 5.98 3.05 -10.91
CA ARG A 88 7.34 2.55 -10.69
C ARG A 88 8.14 2.50 -12.01
N ALA A 89 7.48 2.10 -13.10
CA ALA A 89 8.10 2.12 -14.42
C ALA A 89 8.49 3.53 -14.87
N ARG A 90 7.66 4.56 -14.61
CA ARG A 90 7.99 5.95 -14.90
C ARG A 90 9.14 6.48 -14.06
N GLU A 91 9.13 6.20 -12.76
CA GLU A 91 10.19 6.55 -11.82
C GLU A 91 11.54 6.01 -12.31
N ASN A 92 11.62 4.69 -12.57
CA ASN A 92 12.81 4.03 -13.08
C ASN A 92 13.26 4.51 -14.47
N ALA A 93 12.32 4.73 -15.40
CA ALA A 93 12.66 5.26 -16.72
C ALA A 93 13.21 6.68 -16.64
N ARG A 94 12.65 7.52 -15.74
CA ARG A 94 13.15 8.87 -15.53
C ARG A 94 14.52 8.86 -14.86
N TYR A 95 14.73 7.98 -13.88
CA TYR A 95 16.04 7.79 -13.25
C TYR A 95 17.12 7.53 -14.30
N ALA A 96 16.90 6.52 -15.16
CA ALA A 96 17.82 6.16 -16.23
C ALA A 96 18.04 7.32 -17.21
N ALA A 97 16.96 7.95 -17.69
CA ALA A 97 17.03 9.05 -18.67
C ALA A 97 17.71 10.31 -18.11
N ALA A 98 17.49 10.64 -16.83
CA ALA A 98 18.15 11.77 -16.18
C ALA A 98 19.64 11.49 -15.96
N GLY A 99 20.00 10.28 -15.52
CA GLY A 99 21.40 9.86 -15.39
C GLY A 99 22.15 9.89 -16.72
N TRP A 100 21.54 9.38 -17.79
CA TRP A 100 22.08 9.48 -19.15
C TRP A 100 22.23 10.93 -19.61
N GLY A 101 21.24 11.77 -19.29
CA GLY A 101 21.27 13.20 -19.63
C GLY A 101 22.47 13.97 -19.08
N VAL A 102 23.13 13.49 -18.02
CA VAL A 102 24.39 14.07 -17.52
C VAL A 102 25.50 13.92 -18.57
N VAL A 103 25.60 12.75 -19.18
CA VAL A 103 26.63 12.41 -20.17
C VAL A 103 26.30 13.03 -21.53
N ASP A 104 25.06 12.87 -21.98
CA ASP A 104 24.61 13.30 -23.32
C ASP A 104 24.60 14.82 -23.49
N ARG A 105 24.18 15.55 -22.46
CA ARG A 105 23.86 16.98 -22.57
C ARG A 105 24.25 17.82 -21.35
N GLY A 106 25.03 17.27 -20.42
CA GLY A 106 25.46 17.99 -19.22
C GLY A 106 24.31 18.36 -18.27
N LEU A 107 23.26 17.53 -18.17
CA LEU A 107 22.14 17.78 -17.27
C LEU A 107 22.61 17.90 -15.81
N THR A 108 22.07 18.88 -15.10
CA THR A 108 22.34 19.10 -13.67
C THR A 108 21.07 18.91 -12.85
N THR A 109 21.18 18.99 -11.52
CA THR A 109 20.03 18.82 -10.62
C THR A 109 19.06 19.99 -10.63
N ALA A 110 19.51 21.21 -11.00
CA ALA A 110 18.69 22.42 -10.86
C ALA A 110 17.37 22.38 -11.65
N PRO A 111 17.35 22.00 -12.95
CA PRO A 111 16.09 21.91 -13.70
C PRO A 111 15.10 20.88 -13.13
N LEU A 112 15.62 19.77 -12.58
CA LEU A 112 14.81 18.70 -11.98
C LEU A 112 14.22 19.14 -10.64
N ARG A 113 14.98 19.89 -9.85
CA ARG A 113 14.49 20.56 -8.63
C ARG A 113 13.39 21.56 -8.95
N ASP A 114 13.54 22.36 -10.01
CA ASP A 114 12.51 23.32 -10.43
C ASP A 114 11.24 22.62 -10.94
N GLU A 115 11.38 21.50 -11.65
CA GLU A 115 10.27 20.63 -12.05
C GLU A 115 9.53 20.04 -10.84
N TYR A 116 10.28 19.51 -9.88
CA TYR A 116 9.75 18.99 -8.63
C TYR A 116 9.03 20.07 -7.83
N ASN A 117 9.66 21.24 -7.60
CA ASN A 117 9.08 22.34 -6.83
C ASN A 117 7.77 22.87 -7.44
N ARG A 118 7.70 22.98 -8.79
CA ARG A 118 6.45 23.33 -9.48
C ARG A 118 5.36 22.28 -9.27
N THR A 119 5.73 21.00 -9.31
CA THR A 119 4.80 19.90 -9.09
C THR A 119 4.27 19.88 -7.65
N VAL A 120 5.15 20.03 -6.66
CA VAL A 120 4.78 20.15 -5.25
C VAL A 120 3.84 21.34 -5.02
N SER A 121 4.14 22.49 -5.63
CA SER A 121 3.29 23.68 -5.53
C SER A 121 1.90 23.42 -6.12
N GLY A 122 1.83 22.83 -7.32
CA GLY A 122 0.56 22.46 -7.94
C GLY A 122 -0.22 21.38 -7.16
N ALA A 123 0.47 20.45 -6.49
CA ALA A 123 -0.16 19.46 -5.62
C ALA A 123 -0.73 20.09 -4.34
N ARG A 124 -0.03 21.06 -3.74
CA ARG A 124 -0.53 21.85 -2.60
C ARG A 124 -1.77 22.66 -2.96
N GLU A 125 -1.75 23.35 -4.10
CA GLU A 125 -2.91 24.08 -4.64
C GLU A 125 -4.08 23.11 -4.88
N THR A 126 -3.84 22.00 -5.57
CA THR A 126 -4.87 20.96 -5.83
C THR A 126 -5.49 20.42 -4.55
N ARG A 127 -4.72 20.32 -3.46
CA ARG A 127 -5.19 19.90 -2.13
C ARG A 127 -6.04 20.98 -1.45
N GLN A 128 -5.64 22.25 -1.54
CA GLN A 128 -6.40 23.37 -0.96
C GLN A 128 -7.77 23.51 -1.63
N GLU A 129 -7.82 23.34 -2.95
CA GLU A 129 -9.05 23.37 -3.76
C GLU A 129 -9.84 22.06 -3.72
N HIS A 130 -9.40 21.06 -2.94
CA HIS A 130 -10.05 19.76 -2.97
C HIS A 130 -11.44 19.81 -2.34
N GLU A 131 -12.46 19.64 -3.18
CA GLU A 131 -13.84 19.43 -2.77
C GLU A 131 -14.15 17.95 -2.53
N TYR A 132 -14.89 17.69 -1.45
CA TYR A 132 -15.36 16.37 -1.08
C TYR A 132 -16.82 16.25 -1.52
N VAL A 133 -17.04 15.65 -2.68
CA VAL A 133 -18.37 15.49 -3.31
C VAL A 133 -18.71 14.01 -3.42
N GLY A 134 -19.97 13.64 -3.22
CA GLY A 134 -20.36 12.24 -3.31
C GLY A 134 -21.82 11.99 -2.99
N ALA A 135 -22.37 10.91 -3.53
CA ALA A 135 -23.73 10.44 -3.23
C ALA A 135 -23.74 9.26 -2.23
N ASP A 136 -22.75 8.36 -2.33
CA ASP A 136 -22.54 7.27 -1.37
C ASP A 136 -21.33 7.63 -0.48
N PRO A 137 -21.52 7.83 0.84
CA PRO A 137 -20.44 8.24 1.74
C PRO A 137 -19.33 7.20 1.86
N VAL A 138 -19.63 5.91 1.71
CA VAL A 138 -18.63 4.83 1.75
C VAL A 138 -17.74 4.88 0.51
N ARG A 139 -18.37 4.96 -0.68
CA ARG A 139 -17.63 5.08 -1.94
C ARG A 139 -16.81 6.37 -1.95
N ALA A 140 -17.39 7.49 -1.47
CA ALA A 140 -16.71 8.77 -1.39
C ALA A 140 -15.50 8.73 -0.45
N ALA A 141 -15.62 8.13 0.74
CA ALA A 141 -14.50 7.94 1.66
C ALA A 141 -13.33 7.20 1.00
N LEU A 142 -13.61 6.08 0.32
CA LEU A 142 -12.57 5.27 -0.35
C LEU A 142 -11.85 6.03 -1.46
N VAL A 143 -12.58 6.81 -2.25
CA VAL A 143 -12.00 7.55 -3.38
C VAL A 143 -11.24 8.79 -2.89
N HIS A 144 -11.83 9.57 -1.99
CA HIS A 144 -11.18 10.75 -1.43
C HIS A 144 -9.94 10.38 -0.64
N ALA A 145 -9.95 9.29 0.14
CA ALA A 145 -8.75 8.79 0.82
C ALA A 145 -7.61 8.48 -0.18
N ARG A 146 -7.95 7.97 -1.37
CA ARG A 146 -6.97 7.69 -2.42
C ARG A 146 -6.42 8.98 -3.05
N ILE A 147 -7.25 9.99 -3.24
CA ILE A 147 -6.86 11.32 -3.74
C ILE A 147 -5.95 11.99 -2.71
N GLU A 148 -6.37 12.05 -1.45
CA GLU A 148 -5.59 12.57 -0.32
C GLU A 148 -4.21 11.93 -0.25
N ALA A 149 -4.14 10.59 -0.23
CA ALA A 149 -2.87 9.85 -0.21
C ALA A 149 -2.02 10.00 -1.47
N GLY A 150 -2.62 10.41 -2.61
CA GLY A 150 -1.89 10.77 -3.82
C GLY A 150 -1.29 12.17 -3.72
N LEU A 151 -2.08 13.15 -3.26
CA LEU A 151 -1.63 14.52 -3.09
C LEU A 151 -0.56 14.66 -2.01
N GLU A 152 -0.70 13.94 -0.88
CA GLU A 152 0.33 13.87 0.17
C GLU A 152 1.67 13.39 -0.39
N ARG A 153 1.67 12.27 -1.13
CA ARG A 153 2.88 11.73 -1.75
C ARG A 153 3.47 12.64 -2.83
N ALA A 154 2.63 13.37 -3.56
CA ALA A 154 3.11 14.37 -4.51
C ALA A 154 3.80 15.57 -3.82
N THR A 155 3.54 15.78 -2.53
CA THR A 155 4.13 16.86 -1.73
C THR A 155 5.22 16.40 -0.78
N ASP A 156 5.56 15.09 -0.77
CA ASP A 156 6.55 14.52 0.13
C ASP A 156 7.95 15.10 -0.17
N THR A 157 8.59 15.66 0.85
CA THR A 157 9.83 16.44 0.78
C THR A 157 11.06 15.72 1.30
N ASP A 158 10.92 14.49 1.80
CA ASP A 158 12.02 13.77 2.49
C ASP A 158 13.03 13.09 1.55
N VAL A 159 13.09 13.52 0.30
CA VAL A 159 14.06 12.97 -0.66
C VAL A 159 15.43 13.59 -0.40
N ARG A 160 16.30 12.81 0.24
CA ARG A 160 17.74 13.06 0.27
C ARG A 160 18.43 12.07 -0.68
N PRO A 161 18.98 12.54 -1.82
CA PRO A 161 19.84 11.74 -2.68
C PRO A 161 20.92 11.02 -1.87
N ARG A 162 21.17 9.75 -2.16
CA ARG A 162 22.34 9.07 -1.57
C ARG A 162 23.56 9.57 -2.32
N GLU A 163 24.41 10.35 -1.66
CA GLU A 163 25.58 10.97 -2.31
C GLU A 163 26.67 9.92 -2.60
N GLU A 164 26.46 9.09 -3.63
CA GLU A 164 27.44 8.13 -4.13
C GLU A 164 28.18 8.67 -5.37
N SER A 165 27.54 9.52 -6.17
CA SER A 165 28.18 10.30 -7.25
C SER A 165 27.28 11.42 -7.78
N ALA A 166 27.86 12.45 -8.39
CA ALA A 166 27.10 13.55 -8.98
C ALA A 166 26.09 13.11 -10.06
N LEU A 167 26.42 12.09 -10.86
CA LEU A 167 25.52 11.57 -11.89
C LEU A 167 24.32 10.84 -11.26
N LEU A 168 24.56 9.96 -10.29
CA LEU A 168 23.47 9.26 -9.59
C LEU A 168 22.59 10.25 -8.84
N SER A 169 23.15 11.33 -8.27
CA SER A 169 22.34 12.39 -7.67
C SER A 169 21.41 13.07 -8.69
N VAL A 170 21.84 13.28 -9.94
CA VAL A 170 20.95 13.80 -11.00
C VAL A 170 19.87 12.77 -11.36
N ALA A 171 20.22 11.49 -11.43
CA ALA A 171 19.27 10.40 -11.68
C ALA A 171 18.17 10.33 -10.59
N GLU A 172 18.57 10.36 -9.31
CA GLU A 172 17.66 10.37 -8.15
C GLU A 172 16.74 11.61 -8.13
N TRP A 173 17.26 12.79 -8.49
CA TRP A 173 16.42 13.99 -8.68
C TRP A 173 15.42 13.82 -9.83
N GLY A 174 15.81 13.10 -10.89
CA GLY A 174 14.93 12.76 -11.99
C GLY A 174 13.77 11.89 -11.53
N GLU A 175 14.08 10.77 -10.89
CA GLU A 175 13.10 9.86 -10.28
C GLU A 175 12.12 10.62 -9.38
N THR A 176 12.65 11.45 -8.50
CA THR A 176 11.88 12.24 -7.52
C THR A 176 10.89 13.19 -8.18
N ALA A 177 11.35 13.94 -9.20
CA ALA A 177 10.48 14.84 -9.95
C ALA A 177 9.35 14.08 -10.66
N GLU A 178 9.65 12.93 -11.26
CA GLU A 178 8.65 12.11 -11.95
C GLU A 178 7.67 11.46 -10.97
N ALA A 179 8.14 10.95 -9.83
CA ALA A 179 7.31 10.37 -8.77
C ALA A 179 6.22 11.37 -8.34
N ALA A 180 6.63 12.60 -7.99
CA ALA A 180 5.70 13.67 -7.61
C ALA A 180 4.67 13.95 -8.71
N GLN A 181 5.10 14.00 -9.98
CA GLN A 181 4.20 14.25 -11.11
C GLN A 181 3.21 13.12 -11.33
N VAL A 182 3.64 11.86 -11.21
CA VAL A 182 2.74 10.72 -11.39
C VAL A 182 1.71 10.68 -10.27
N TYR A 183 2.11 10.96 -9.02
CA TYR A 183 1.16 11.04 -7.90
C TYR A 183 0.11 12.13 -8.10
N LEU A 184 0.53 13.33 -8.52
CA LEU A 184 -0.39 14.42 -8.82
C LEU A 184 -1.33 14.08 -9.99
N SER A 185 -0.80 13.52 -11.08
CA SER A 185 -1.57 13.14 -12.26
C SER A 185 -2.62 12.08 -11.93
N ASP A 186 -2.25 11.03 -11.20
CA ASP A 186 -3.19 9.97 -10.81
C ASP A 186 -4.27 10.49 -9.86
N ALA A 187 -3.93 11.36 -8.90
CA ALA A 187 -4.91 11.95 -8.00
C ALA A 187 -5.94 12.80 -8.77
N ARG A 188 -5.48 13.60 -9.74
CA ARG A 188 -6.35 14.39 -10.63
C ARG A 188 -7.22 13.51 -11.50
N HIS A 189 -6.66 12.44 -12.07
CA HIS A 189 -7.41 11.48 -12.90
C HIS A 189 -8.50 10.78 -12.09
N ILE A 190 -8.17 10.25 -10.91
CA ILE A 190 -9.15 9.60 -10.03
C ILE A 190 -10.25 10.58 -9.63
N ARG A 191 -9.90 11.84 -9.30
CA ARG A 191 -10.88 12.89 -8.99
C ARG A 191 -11.81 13.18 -10.16
N ALA A 192 -11.27 13.33 -11.36
CA ALA A 192 -12.07 13.60 -12.57
C ALA A 192 -13.05 12.45 -12.86
N GLN A 193 -12.57 11.21 -12.81
CA GLN A 193 -13.38 10.02 -13.05
C GLN A 193 -14.46 9.81 -11.99
N PHE A 194 -14.14 10.12 -10.73
CA PHE A 194 -15.13 10.05 -9.66
C PHE A 194 -16.22 11.10 -9.88
N THR A 195 -15.84 12.36 -10.09
CA THR A 195 -16.77 13.47 -10.31
C THR A 195 -17.67 13.22 -11.51
N ALA A 196 -17.12 12.73 -12.63
CA ALA A 196 -17.89 12.38 -13.83
C ALA A 196 -18.86 11.20 -13.60
N SER A 197 -18.64 10.38 -12.57
CA SER A 197 -19.51 9.26 -12.22
C SER A 197 -20.61 9.61 -11.20
N LEU A 198 -20.62 10.85 -10.71
CA LEU A 198 -21.62 11.33 -9.75
C LEU A 198 -22.87 11.83 -10.47
N PRO A 199 -24.07 11.71 -9.84
CA PRO A 199 -25.25 12.36 -10.34
C PRO A 199 -25.12 13.90 -10.20
N PRO A 200 -25.86 14.70 -11.00
CA PRO A 200 -25.72 16.16 -11.01
C PRO A 200 -26.03 16.85 -9.68
N ASP A 201 -26.80 16.19 -8.81
CA ASP A 201 -27.22 16.66 -7.49
C ASP A 201 -26.32 16.13 -6.34
N ALA A 202 -25.21 15.46 -6.65
CA ALA A 202 -24.28 14.98 -5.64
C ALA A 202 -23.75 16.15 -4.79
N GLY A 203 -24.06 16.12 -3.50
CA GLY A 203 -23.67 17.15 -2.55
C GLY A 203 -22.28 16.96 -1.96
N SER A 204 -21.91 17.86 -1.05
CA SER A 204 -20.67 17.72 -0.30
C SER A 204 -20.79 16.68 0.80
N VAL A 205 -19.77 15.81 0.91
CA VAL A 205 -19.63 14.81 1.97
C VAL A 205 -18.55 15.19 3.00
N ARG A 206 -17.97 16.39 2.93
CA ARG A 206 -16.85 16.80 3.80
C ARG A 206 -17.21 16.70 5.29
N GLN A 207 -18.37 17.27 5.65
CA GLN A 207 -18.83 17.29 7.04
C GLN A 207 -19.19 15.89 7.54
N PRO A 208 -19.99 15.07 6.82
CA PRO A 208 -20.20 13.67 7.19
C PRO A 208 -18.90 12.88 7.42
N LEU A 209 -17.93 12.98 6.50
CA LEU A 209 -16.63 12.29 6.64
C LEU A 209 -15.87 12.77 7.89
N THR A 210 -15.87 14.08 8.14
CA THR A 210 -15.18 14.66 9.31
C THR A 210 -15.84 14.23 10.62
N ALA A 211 -17.19 14.18 10.66
CA ALA A 211 -17.94 13.72 11.81
C ALA A 211 -17.68 12.24 12.09
N ALA A 212 -17.77 11.39 11.05
CA ALA A 212 -17.48 9.96 11.13
C ALA A 212 -16.05 9.70 11.62
N ALA A 213 -15.06 10.40 11.08
CA ALA A 213 -13.66 10.27 11.51
C ALA A 213 -13.48 10.58 13.00
N LYS A 214 -14.15 11.63 13.52
CA LYS A 214 -14.09 11.99 14.94
C LYS A 214 -14.77 10.96 15.83
N ALA A 215 -15.96 10.49 15.44
CA ALA A 215 -16.70 9.47 16.17
C ALA A 215 -15.90 8.17 16.26
N LEU A 216 -15.38 7.68 15.12
CA LEU A 216 -14.57 6.46 15.07
C LEU A 216 -13.28 6.60 15.89
N LEU A 217 -12.63 7.77 15.87
CA LEU A 217 -11.44 8.01 16.71
C LEU A 217 -11.77 7.97 18.21
N ALA A 218 -12.94 8.46 18.63
CA ALA A 218 -13.40 8.36 20.01
C ALA A 218 -13.63 6.88 20.40
N ASP A 219 -14.38 6.14 19.58
CA ASP A 219 -14.63 4.70 19.80
C ASP A 219 -13.32 3.89 19.91
N ILE A 220 -12.35 4.18 19.03
CA ILE A 220 -11.04 3.52 19.01
C ILE A 220 -10.27 3.82 20.31
N ARG A 221 -10.31 5.06 20.80
CA ARG A 221 -9.66 5.44 22.06
C ARG A 221 -10.29 4.74 23.25
N ASP A 222 -11.61 4.66 23.27
CA ASP A 222 -12.35 3.97 24.33
C ASP A 222 -12.01 2.49 24.35
N GLN A 223 -12.05 1.81 23.20
CA GLN A 223 -11.64 0.41 23.08
C GLN A 223 -10.18 0.21 23.48
N GLN A 224 -9.27 1.09 23.07
CA GLN A 224 -7.86 0.95 23.43
C GLN A 224 -7.63 1.11 24.94
N SER A 225 -8.38 1.98 25.61
CA SER A 225 -8.26 2.18 27.07
C SER A 225 -8.61 0.93 27.89
N THR A 226 -9.40 0.02 27.31
CA THR A 226 -9.77 -1.27 27.93
C THR A 226 -8.79 -2.40 27.66
N LEU A 227 -7.74 -2.18 26.87
CA LEU A 227 -6.76 -3.23 26.57
C LEU A 227 -5.96 -3.62 27.81
N ALA A 228 -5.85 -4.92 28.04
CA ALA A 228 -5.06 -5.46 29.13
C ALA A 228 -3.59 -4.97 29.06
N PRO A 229 -2.91 -4.82 30.22
CA PRO A 229 -1.49 -4.49 30.26
C PRO A 229 -0.64 -5.55 29.55
N GLU A 230 0.57 -5.17 29.16
CA GLU A 230 1.48 -6.07 28.46
C GLU A 230 1.91 -7.22 29.40
N PRO A 231 1.85 -8.49 28.96
CA PRO A 231 2.33 -9.58 29.80
C PRO A 231 3.86 -9.56 29.88
N ASN A 232 4.42 -9.68 31.09
CA ASN A 232 5.86 -9.57 31.40
C ASN A 232 6.72 -10.80 31.03
N THR A 233 6.27 -11.69 30.13
CA THR A 233 6.99 -12.91 29.76
C THR A 233 7.71 -12.78 28.42
N ASP A 234 9.00 -13.16 28.41
CA ASP A 234 9.92 -13.09 27.25
C ASP A 234 9.87 -14.35 26.35
N ASP A 235 8.75 -15.08 26.39
CA ASP A 235 8.60 -16.33 25.63
C ASP A 235 8.33 -16.07 24.16
N ARG A 236 9.31 -16.40 23.31
CA ARG A 236 9.27 -16.22 21.85
C ARG A 236 8.48 -17.32 21.14
N THR A 237 7.18 -17.41 21.42
CA THR A 237 6.23 -18.33 20.77
C THR A 237 5.47 -17.64 19.63
N PRO A 238 4.96 -18.37 18.61
CA PRO A 238 4.20 -17.76 17.53
C PRO A 238 2.94 -17.06 18.03
N GLY A 239 2.31 -17.60 19.09
CA GLY A 239 1.14 -17.01 19.74
C GLY A 239 1.46 -15.66 20.42
N ARG A 240 2.65 -15.53 21.03
CA ARG A 240 3.13 -14.26 21.57
C ARG A 240 3.48 -13.27 20.46
N MET A 241 4.16 -13.73 19.41
CA MET A 241 4.55 -12.87 18.28
C MET A 241 3.35 -12.21 17.60
N VAL A 242 2.27 -12.96 17.33
CA VAL A 242 1.06 -12.39 16.72
C VAL A 242 0.37 -11.38 17.64
N PHE A 243 0.36 -11.63 18.95
CA PHE A 243 -0.20 -10.70 19.93
C PHE A 243 0.60 -9.39 20.02
N ASP A 244 1.93 -9.48 20.15
CA ASP A 244 2.79 -8.30 20.28
C ASP A 244 2.75 -7.43 19.01
N GLU A 245 2.70 -8.06 17.84
CA GLU A 245 2.56 -7.35 16.56
C GLU A 245 1.21 -6.62 16.48
N LEU A 246 0.09 -7.30 16.75
CA LEU A 246 -1.24 -6.67 16.75
C LEU A 246 -1.34 -5.56 17.79
N ARG A 247 -0.75 -5.74 18.97
CA ARG A 247 -0.70 -4.72 20.03
C ARG A 247 0.09 -3.50 19.58
N ARG A 248 1.27 -3.69 18.98
CA ARG A 248 2.11 -2.61 18.45
C ARG A 248 1.40 -1.82 17.35
N GLU A 249 0.75 -2.51 16.41
CA GLU A 249 -0.05 -1.86 15.36
C GLU A 249 -1.27 -1.14 15.96
N ALA A 250 -1.93 -1.74 16.94
CA ALA A 250 -3.04 -1.10 17.64
C ALA A 250 -2.60 0.15 18.43
N GLN A 251 -1.40 0.18 19.00
CA GLN A 251 -0.86 1.34 19.70
C GLN A 251 -0.44 2.45 18.73
N SER A 252 0.34 2.10 17.71
CA SER A 252 0.84 3.07 16.72
C SER A 252 -0.26 3.65 15.82
N GLY A 253 -1.35 2.92 15.62
CA GLY A 253 -2.48 3.33 14.77
C GLY A 253 -3.17 4.62 15.22
N ILE A 254 -3.21 4.95 16.52
CA ILE A 254 -3.86 6.17 17.00
C ILE A 254 -3.14 7.43 16.55
N SER A 255 -1.81 7.44 16.61
CA SER A 255 -1.03 8.57 16.12
C SER A 255 -1.30 8.78 14.63
N ARG A 256 -1.39 7.69 13.84
CA ARG A 256 -1.72 7.79 12.40
C ARG A 256 -3.10 8.41 12.17
N LEU A 257 -4.10 8.07 12.98
CA LEU A 257 -5.45 8.64 12.90
C LEU A 257 -5.50 10.12 13.31
N ALA A 258 -4.78 10.48 14.38
CA ALA A 258 -4.75 11.85 14.87
C ALA A 258 -4.10 12.82 13.87
N TYR A 259 -3.15 12.33 13.07
CA TYR A 259 -2.45 13.08 12.02
C TYR A 259 -2.81 12.60 10.61
N ALA A 260 -4.04 12.11 10.42
CA ALA A 260 -4.51 11.65 9.12
C ALA A 260 -4.43 12.78 8.08
N ILE A 261 -4.12 12.39 6.83
CA ILE A 261 -3.91 13.30 5.69
C ILE A 261 -5.15 14.20 5.46
N GLY A 262 -6.34 13.63 5.66
CA GLY A 262 -7.62 14.31 5.58
C GLY A 262 -8.76 13.45 6.12
N PRO A 263 -10.00 13.95 6.11
CA PRO A 263 -11.14 13.26 6.72
C PRO A 263 -11.44 11.91 6.07
N ALA A 264 -11.20 11.74 4.76
CA ALA A 264 -11.49 10.48 4.09
C ALA A 264 -10.46 9.39 4.47
N SER A 265 -9.17 9.73 4.45
CA SER A 265 -8.09 8.88 4.96
C SER A 265 -8.32 8.50 6.41
N ALA A 266 -8.74 9.45 7.26
CA ALA A 266 -9.03 9.17 8.67
C ALA A 266 -10.11 8.08 8.85
N VAL A 267 -11.19 8.13 8.06
CA VAL A 267 -12.24 7.09 8.10
C VAL A 267 -11.71 5.73 7.65
N VAL A 268 -10.97 5.67 6.54
CA VAL A 268 -10.43 4.41 6.01
C VAL A 268 -9.40 3.80 6.96
N ASP A 269 -8.53 4.63 7.53
CA ASP A 269 -7.54 4.20 8.51
C ASP A 269 -8.23 3.73 9.80
N ALA A 270 -9.34 4.37 10.20
CA ALA A 270 -10.10 3.99 11.38
C ALA A 270 -10.76 2.61 11.20
N ASN A 271 -11.29 2.32 10.00
CA ASN A 271 -11.80 0.98 9.67
C ASN A 271 -10.73 -0.10 9.86
N SER A 272 -9.52 0.13 9.34
CA SER A 272 -8.38 -0.77 9.52
C SER A 272 -7.99 -0.91 10.99
N GLN A 273 -8.03 0.18 11.75
CA GLN A 273 -7.68 0.18 13.16
C GLN A 273 -8.70 -0.56 14.04
N LEU A 274 -10.00 -0.37 13.81
CA LEU A 274 -11.06 -1.13 14.47
C LEU A 274 -10.90 -2.63 14.23
N ALA A 275 -10.57 -3.03 12.99
CA ALA A 275 -10.33 -4.43 12.68
C ALA A 275 -9.12 -4.99 13.44
N ARG A 276 -8.05 -4.22 13.63
CA ARG A 276 -6.86 -4.62 14.40
C ARG A 276 -7.14 -4.77 15.89
N LEU A 277 -7.88 -3.84 16.50
CA LEU A 277 -8.30 -3.95 17.91
C LEU A 277 -9.14 -5.21 18.15
N ARG A 278 -10.12 -5.46 17.26
CA ARG A 278 -10.94 -6.67 17.30
C ARG A 278 -10.15 -7.97 17.00
N ALA A 279 -9.09 -7.88 16.20
CA ALA A 279 -8.20 -9.00 15.94
C ALA A 279 -7.31 -9.30 17.15
N LEU A 280 -6.84 -8.26 17.85
CA LEU A 280 -6.07 -8.38 19.09
C LEU A 280 -6.87 -9.10 20.17
N ASP A 281 -8.12 -8.70 20.38
CA ASP A 281 -9.05 -9.34 21.33
C ASP A 281 -9.27 -10.84 21.01
N ARG A 282 -9.49 -11.17 19.73
CA ARG A 282 -9.58 -12.57 19.29
C ARG A 282 -8.32 -13.36 19.56
N ILE A 283 -7.15 -12.80 19.27
CA ILE A 283 -5.87 -13.47 19.52
C ILE A 283 -5.65 -13.65 21.02
N GLN A 284 -6.00 -12.66 21.84
CA GLN A 284 -5.93 -12.77 23.29
C GLN A 284 -6.80 -13.92 23.81
N THR A 285 -8.07 -13.97 23.40
CA THR A 285 -9.00 -15.06 23.78
C THR A 285 -8.43 -16.44 23.41
N ARG A 286 -7.88 -16.57 22.19
CA ARG A 286 -7.28 -17.83 21.74
C ARG A 286 -6.01 -18.20 22.50
N ARG A 287 -5.23 -17.22 22.96
CA ARG A 287 -4.06 -17.47 23.83
C ARG A 287 -4.48 -17.97 25.21
N GLU A 288 -5.49 -17.34 25.79
CA GLU A 288 -6.05 -17.73 27.09
C GLU A 288 -6.65 -19.14 27.05
N ALA A 289 -7.19 -19.55 25.90
CA ALA A 289 -7.67 -20.91 25.63
C ALA A 289 -6.58 -21.90 25.16
N GLU A 290 -5.30 -21.50 25.17
CA GLU A 290 -4.14 -22.32 24.73
C GLU A 290 -4.21 -22.84 23.27
N GLU A 291 -4.98 -22.17 22.39
CA GLU A 291 -5.19 -22.57 21.00
C GLU A 291 -4.09 -22.10 20.02
N LEU A 292 -3.10 -21.34 20.51
CA LEU A 292 -2.00 -20.79 19.71
C LEU A 292 -0.66 -21.50 19.98
N ALA A 293 -0.71 -22.81 20.15
CA ALA A 293 0.48 -23.65 20.32
C ALA A 293 1.31 -23.75 19.02
N ARG A 294 2.64 -23.86 19.18
CA ARG A 294 3.56 -24.04 18.03
C ARG A 294 3.23 -25.37 17.31
N PRO A 295 3.06 -25.37 15.97
CA PRO A 295 2.83 -26.60 15.23
C PRO A 295 4.05 -27.52 15.26
N SER A 296 3.82 -28.82 15.43
CA SER A 296 4.86 -29.85 15.45
C SER A 296 5.08 -30.54 14.11
N ASP A 297 4.21 -30.32 13.13
CA ASP A 297 4.27 -30.99 11.83
C ASP A 297 3.83 -30.10 10.67
N ALA A 298 4.23 -30.51 9.46
CA ALA A 298 3.93 -29.79 8.24
C ALA A 298 2.44 -29.81 7.85
N LYS A 299 1.64 -30.77 8.35
CA LYS A 299 0.21 -30.83 8.06
C LYS A 299 -0.50 -29.66 8.76
N THR A 300 -0.20 -29.48 10.04
CA THR A 300 -0.72 -28.38 10.86
C THR A 300 -0.37 -27.02 10.26
N VAL A 301 0.84 -26.84 9.74
CA VAL A 301 1.23 -25.61 9.03
C VAL A 301 0.39 -25.38 7.77
N ARG A 302 0.09 -26.44 6.99
CA ARG A 302 -0.79 -26.34 5.82
C ARG A 302 -2.23 -25.98 6.22
N ASP A 303 -2.75 -26.58 7.29
CA ASP A 303 -4.09 -26.30 7.79
C ASP A 303 -4.23 -24.86 8.29
N ILE A 304 -3.20 -24.33 8.96
CA ILE A 304 -3.11 -22.92 9.38
C ILE A 304 -3.09 -21.99 8.17
N ARG A 305 -2.28 -22.31 7.15
CA ARG A 305 -2.23 -21.55 5.90
C ARG A 305 -3.60 -21.54 5.21
N GLN A 306 -4.22 -22.70 5.03
CA GLN A 306 -5.52 -22.82 4.38
C GLN A 306 -6.58 -22.01 5.12
N THR A 307 -6.59 -22.06 6.45
CA THR A 307 -7.49 -21.25 7.28
C THR A 307 -7.36 -19.75 7.02
N ALA A 308 -6.14 -19.26 6.78
CA ALA A 308 -5.92 -17.85 6.46
C ALA A 308 -6.51 -17.48 5.08
N TYR A 309 -6.29 -18.32 4.07
CA TYR A 309 -6.87 -18.12 2.73
C TYR A 309 -8.40 -18.19 2.75
N ASP A 310 -8.98 -19.17 3.44
CA ASP A 310 -10.42 -19.33 3.58
C ASP A 310 -11.03 -18.12 4.29
N ALA A 311 -10.37 -17.60 5.34
CA ALA A 311 -10.83 -16.42 6.06
C ALA A 311 -10.80 -15.16 5.18
N LEU A 312 -9.78 -14.98 4.33
CA LEU A 312 -9.71 -13.86 3.38
C LEU A 312 -10.83 -13.93 2.34
N THR A 313 -11.06 -15.11 1.75
CA THR A 313 -12.10 -15.34 0.76
C THR A 313 -13.49 -15.11 1.38
N ALA A 314 -13.77 -15.73 2.52
CA ALA A 314 -15.04 -15.58 3.21
C ALA A 314 -15.34 -14.12 3.60
N ALA A 315 -14.31 -13.37 4.04
CA ALA A 315 -14.48 -11.96 4.39
C ALA A 315 -14.78 -11.06 3.17
N LEU A 316 -14.23 -11.38 1.98
CA LEU A 316 -14.54 -10.68 0.74
C LEU A 316 -15.95 -10.97 0.24
N GLU A 317 -16.38 -12.24 0.32
CA GLU A 317 -17.68 -12.69 -0.20
C GLU A 317 -18.86 -12.29 0.68
N SER A 318 -18.67 -12.31 2.01
CA SER A 318 -19.75 -12.04 2.97
C SER A 318 -20.02 -10.55 3.23
N SER A 319 -19.12 -9.65 2.83
CA SER A 319 -19.27 -8.22 3.12
C SER A 319 -20.13 -7.50 2.10
N SER A 320 -21.25 -6.91 2.56
CA SER A 320 -22.10 -6.03 1.74
C SER A 320 -21.37 -4.77 1.23
N ARG A 321 -20.31 -4.36 1.93
CA ARG A 321 -19.42 -3.25 1.54
C ARG A 321 -18.00 -3.77 1.28
N SER A 322 -17.89 -4.75 0.39
CA SER A 322 -16.64 -5.46 0.07
C SER A 322 -15.45 -4.56 -0.30
N ALA A 323 -15.70 -3.37 -0.87
CA ALA A 323 -14.65 -2.39 -1.17
C ALA A 323 -14.04 -1.77 0.09
N LEU A 324 -14.82 -1.53 1.14
CA LEU A 324 -14.33 -1.04 2.43
C LEU A 324 -13.69 -2.17 3.23
N ALA A 325 -14.29 -3.38 3.26
CA ALA A 325 -13.66 -4.55 3.87
C ALA A 325 -12.29 -4.86 3.24
N ARG A 326 -12.15 -4.67 1.91
CA ARG A 326 -10.89 -4.86 1.20
C ARG A 326 -9.75 -3.99 1.74
N THR A 327 -10.00 -2.82 2.33
CA THR A 327 -8.93 -1.99 2.91
C THR A 327 -8.24 -2.67 4.09
N VAL A 328 -8.99 -3.45 4.86
CA VAL A 328 -8.47 -4.31 5.95
C VAL A 328 -7.78 -5.54 5.37
N LEU A 329 -8.42 -6.18 4.38
CA LEU A 329 -8.00 -7.48 3.87
C LEU A 329 -6.73 -7.41 3.01
N VAL A 330 -6.40 -6.24 2.44
CA VAL A 330 -5.11 -6.01 1.77
C VAL A 330 -3.96 -6.20 2.75
N ASP A 331 -4.06 -5.68 3.98
CA ASP A 331 -3.02 -5.84 5.01
C ASP A 331 -2.89 -7.29 5.46
N ALA A 332 -4.03 -7.97 5.66
CA ALA A 332 -4.06 -9.40 5.98
C ALA A 332 -3.43 -10.24 4.85
N GLY A 333 -3.73 -9.93 3.59
CA GLY A 333 -3.14 -10.59 2.43
C GLY A 333 -1.63 -10.38 2.32
N HIS A 334 -1.11 -9.19 2.66
CA HIS A 334 0.34 -8.97 2.70
C HIS A 334 1.04 -9.85 3.76
N LYS A 335 0.40 -10.11 4.90
CA LYS A 335 0.93 -11.02 5.92
C LYS A 335 0.97 -12.47 5.41
N VAL A 336 -0.07 -12.92 4.70
CA VAL A 336 -0.07 -14.24 4.02
C VAL A 336 1.05 -14.34 2.99
N MET A 337 1.19 -13.34 2.11
CA MET A 337 2.25 -13.30 1.10
C MET A 337 3.65 -13.31 1.73
N ALA A 338 3.86 -12.56 2.81
CA ALA A 338 5.14 -12.56 3.54
C ALA A 338 5.43 -13.92 4.18
N ALA A 339 4.42 -14.56 4.77
CA ALA A 339 4.54 -15.91 5.32
C ALA A 339 4.87 -16.93 4.22
N ASP A 340 4.16 -16.89 3.10
CA ASP A 340 4.39 -17.77 1.94
C ASP A 340 5.80 -17.62 1.39
N ARG A 341 6.25 -16.37 1.20
CA ARG A 341 7.62 -16.07 0.76
C ARG A 341 8.67 -16.58 1.74
N GLU A 342 8.45 -16.50 3.05
CA GLU A 342 9.41 -17.04 4.02
C GLU A 342 9.53 -18.56 3.89
N LEU A 343 8.40 -19.28 3.73
CA LEU A 343 8.39 -20.74 3.64
C LEU A 343 9.20 -21.27 2.45
N THR A 344 9.39 -20.48 1.39
CA THR A 344 10.08 -20.92 0.17
C THR A 344 11.59 -20.95 0.33
N HIS A 345 12.10 -20.31 1.39
CA HIS A 345 13.51 -20.36 1.80
C HIS A 345 13.86 -21.65 2.57
N HIS A 346 12.88 -22.54 2.82
CA HIS A 346 13.09 -23.73 3.64
C HIS A 346 12.85 -25.03 2.87
N GLN A 347 13.80 -25.96 2.95
CA GLN A 347 13.72 -27.30 2.37
C GLN A 347 14.22 -28.35 3.37
N GLY A 348 13.62 -29.55 3.34
CA GLY A 348 14.00 -30.66 4.24
C GLY A 348 13.48 -30.53 5.67
N GLU A 349 14.15 -31.21 6.60
CA GLU A 349 13.87 -31.12 8.03
C GLU A 349 14.43 -29.83 8.61
N ILE A 350 13.57 -29.06 9.28
CA ILE A 350 13.92 -27.78 9.90
C ILE A 350 13.41 -27.73 11.34
N ALA A 351 14.03 -26.88 12.16
CA ALA A 351 13.52 -26.61 13.49
C ALA A 351 12.15 -25.92 13.40
N ALA A 352 11.17 -26.38 14.19
CA ALA A 352 9.82 -25.80 14.20
C ALA A 352 9.82 -24.30 14.55
N SER A 353 10.77 -23.84 15.37
CA SER A 353 10.93 -22.42 15.72
C SER A 353 11.25 -21.52 14.53
N THR A 354 11.83 -22.06 13.45
CA THR A 354 12.06 -21.31 12.21
C THR A 354 10.73 -20.87 11.57
N LEU A 355 9.64 -21.59 11.83
CA LEU A 355 8.31 -21.30 11.27
C LEU A 355 7.47 -20.36 12.13
N ASP A 356 7.95 -19.96 13.31
CA ASP A 356 7.16 -19.18 14.27
C ASP A 356 6.66 -17.86 13.65
N ARG A 357 7.48 -17.22 12.81
CA ARG A 357 7.09 -15.98 12.12
C ARG A 357 5.99 -16.21 11.09
N SER A 358 6.13 -17.21 10.21
CA SER A 358 5.12 -17.53 9.19
C SER A 358 3.79 -17.95 9.83
N VAL A 359 3.85 -18.77 10.89
CA VAL A 359 2.66 -19.19 11.65
C VAL A 359 1.97 -17.99 12.30
N ALA A 360 2.73 -17.09 12.94
CA ALA A 360 2.19 -15.86 13.51
C ALA A 360 1.53 -14.97 12.44
N ASP A 361 2.10 -14.90 11.24
CA ASP A 361 1.55 -14.11 10.13
C ASP A 361 0.24 -14.69 9.56
N TYR A 362 0.11 -16.01 9.46
CA TYR A 362 -1.18 -16.63 9.10
C TYR A 362 -2.26 -16.40 10.16
N TRP A 363 -1.91 -16.50 11.44
CA TRP A 363 -2.85 -16.19 12.53
C TRP A 363 -3.23 -14.72 12.56
N TYR A 364 -2.28 -13.82 12.32
CA TYR A 364 -2.54 -12.39 12.16
C TYR A 364 -3.57 -12.17 11.04
N ALA A 365 -3.31 -12.71 9.86
CA ALA A 365 -4.18 -12.56 8.70
C ALA A 365 -5.57 -13.12 8.96
N THR A 366 -5.67 -14.30 9.57
CA THR A 366 -6.94 -14.94 9.94
C THR A 366 -7.74 -14.07 10.91
N ALA A 367 -7.11 -13.58 11.97
CA ALA A 367 -7.76 -12.75 12.98
C ALA A 367 -8.24 -11.42 12.39
N LEU A 368 -7.42 -10.80 11.54
CA LEU A 368 -7.78 -9.55 10.88
C LEU A 368 -8.92 -9.74 9.86
N ALA A 369 -8.88 -10.80 9.05
CA ALA A 369 -9.93 -11.12 8.10
C ALA A 369 -11.28 -11.37 8.77
N ARG A 370 -11.30 -12.16 9.87
CA ARG A 370 -12.50 -12.41 10.67
C ARG A 370 -13.02 -11.17 11.39
N SER A 371 -12.20 -10.13 11.52
CA SER A 371 -12.58 -8.85 12.15
C SER A 371 -13.10 -7.81 11.16
N ALA A 372 -12.82 -7.98 9.86
CA ALA A 372 -13.06 -6.97 8.84
C ALA A 372 -14.53 -6.60 8.70
N SER A 373 -15.44 -7.58 8.72
CA SER A 373 -16.88 -7.34 8.52
C SER A 373 -17.47 -6.44 9.62
N ALA A 374 -17.17 -6.74 10.88
CA ALA A 374 -17.71 -5.99 12.01
C ALA A 374 -17.12 -4.57 12.12
N ALA A 375 -15.83 -4.40 11.78
CA ALA A 375 -15.21 -3.07 11.66
C ALA A 375 -15.83 -2.24 10.52
N THR A 376 -16.08 -2.89 9.38
CA THR A 376 -16.73 -2.28 8.22
C THR A 376 -18.15 -1.82 8.59
N GLN A 377 -18.92 -2.65 9.29
CA GLN A 377 -20.28 -2.31 9.71
C GLN A 377 -20.32 -1.08 10.63
N GLN A 378 -19.43 -1.02 11.63
CA GLN A 378 -19.31 0.15 12.52
C GLN A 378 -18.89 1.41 11.75
N THR A 379 -17.97 1.28 10.80
CA THR A 379 -17.54 2.41 9.95
C THR A 379 -18.67 2.92 9.07
N VAL A 380 -19.48 2.01 8.52
CA VAL A 380 -20.66 2.37 7.69
C VAL A 380 -21.70 3.10 8.53
N GLN A 381 -22.00 2.62 9.74
CA GLN A 381 -22.91 3.30 10.67
C GLN A 381 -22.44 4.73 10.97
N ALA A 382 -21.15 4.91 11.27
CA ALA A 382 -20.58 6.24 11.50
C ALA A 382 -20.66 7.16 10.27
N LEU A 383 -20.64 6.61 9.06
CA LEU A 383 -20.72 7.36 7.80
C LEU A 383 -22.14 7.72 7.38
N GLU A 384 -23.10 6.84 7.62
CA GLU A 384 -24.51 7.02 7.26
C GLU A 384 -25.23 7.92 8.28
N GLY A 385 -24.68 8.06 9.49
CA GLY A 385 -25.32 8.76 10.60
C GLY A 385 -26.41 7.89 11.23
N ASP A 386 -26.70 8.13 12.52
CA ASP A 386 -27.83 7.49 13.19
C ASP A 386 -29.19 7.98 12.64
#